data_AF-A0AAD8S449-F1
#
_entry.id   AF-A0AAD8S449-F1
#
_cell.length_a   1.000
_cell.length_b   1.000
_cell.length_c   1.000
_cell.angle_alpha   90.00
_cell.angle_beta   90.00
_cell.angle_gamma   90.00
#
_symmetry.space_group_name_H-M   'P 1'
#
loop_
_entity.id
_entity.type
_entity.pdbx_description
1 polymer ?
#
loop_
_entity_poly.entity_id
_entity_poly.type
_entity_poly.pdbx_seq_one_letter_code
_entity_poly.pdbx_strand_id
1 'polypeptide(L)'
;MVEGKIGNNHEPSNMNVNGNSNTVRKSHPTQPNISINLGVSGDQRTKGYSGFEESIPMSGRSSDILSGDIFGVSPIRVPKSGNLNGMHIRKNGLRDNWDDEDGYYKYHLGEVLGGRYRITAGYGKGVFSTVVQAKDLKAGKNDPEEVAIKIICNDDTKERYKSGKREASVLEKLSNADREDRRHCVRFISSFMYRDHPCLVLESLHMNLREVIKKFGRDIGLKLTAVRTYSKQLFNALKHLKCCSILHCDIKPDNILVNGSKSLLKLCDFGSALSAGRNDITPVLVSRFYRAPEIILGLPYDHALDMWSVGCCLFELYTGKILFPGGTNNGMLWLHMELKGPFPKKMLRKGAFTSQHFDHELNFHVTDENLMMKKAVNKLLMNFKSKGVGSKISSFPGEDLKLLSRFKDLLEKIFVLDPEKRLTVSQALGHPFITGE
;
A
#
# COMPACT_ATOMS: atom_id res chain seq x y z
N MET A 1 51.12 -19.24 -52.23
CA MET A 1 49.78 -19.09 -52.83
C MET A 1 49.00 -18.14 -51.91
N VAL A 2 49.18 -16.81 -52.00
CA VAL A 2 48.70 -15.86 -53.04
C VAL A 2 47.17 -15.77 -52.97
N GLU A 3 46.61 -14.86 -52.18
CA GLU A 3 46.04 -13.52 -52.51
C GLU A 3 44.48 -13.58 -52.41
N GLY A 4 43.72 -12.55 -52.03
CA GLY A 4 44.03 -11.14 -51.85
C GLY A 4 42.90 -10.37 -51.15
N LYS A 5 43.27 -9.20 -50.63
CA LYS A 5 42.43 -8.08 -50.18
C LYS A 5 41.80 -7.38 -51.39
N ILE A 6 40.60 -6.80 -51.25
CA ILE A 6 40.25 -5.47 -51.82
C ILE A 6 39.23 -4.78 -50.89
N GLY A 7 39.48 -3.52 -50.54
CA GLY A 7 38.50 -2.57 -49.99
C GLY A 7 38.25 -1.40 -50.94
N ASN A 8 37.29 -0.54 -50.59
CA ASN A 8 37.18 0.92 -50.86
C ASN A 8 35.72 1.34 -50.57
N ASN A 9 35.42 2.23 -49.61
CA ASN A 9 35.53 3.70 -49.61
C ASN A 9 34.99 4.38 -50.88
N HIS A 10 33.86 5.10 -50.75
CA HIS A 10 33.63 6.43 -51.34
C HIS A 10 32.30 7.06 -50.85
N GLU A 11 32.40 7.98 -49.89
CA GLU A 11 31.82 9.34 -50.02
C GLU A 11 32.91 10.22 -50.72
N PRO A 12 32.69 11.49 -51.14
CA PRO A 12 31.63 12.45 -50.77
C PRO A 12 31.07 13.27 -51.97
N SER A 13 30.06 14.13 -51.74
CA SER A 13 30.14 15.58 -52.07
C SER A 13 28.79 16.31 -51.95
N ASN A 14 28.86 17.41 -51.21
CA ASN A 14 27.94 18.55 -51.14
C ASN A 14 27.42 19.05 -52.50
N MET A 15 26.21 19.63 -52.52
CA MET A 15 26.02 21.04 -52.89
C MET A 15 24.67 21.57 -52.40
N ASN A 16 24.76 22.64 -51.59
CA ASN A 16 23.77 23.69 -51.41
C ASN A 16 23.31 24.27 -52.76
N VAL A 17 22.09 24.82 -52.82
CA VAL A 17 21.82 26.23 -53.17
C VAL A 17 20.35 26.56 -52.85
N ASN A 18 20.22 27.59 -52.00
CA ASN A 18 19.22 28.67 -51.91
C ASN A 18 18.16 28.73 -53.04
N GLY A 19 16.93 29.18 -52.82
CA GLY A 19 16.39 29.99 -51.73
C GLY A 19 15.25 30.86 -52.28
N ASN A 20 14.63 31.60 -51.35
CA ASN A 20 13.69 32.72 -51.55
C ASN A 20 12.31 32.37 -52.14
N SER A 21 11.22 33.01 -51.73
CA SER A 21 10.96 34.06 -50.73
C SER A 21 9.46 34.35 -50.75
N ASN A 22 9.01 35.10 -49.75
CA ASN A 22 7.78 35.91 -49.68
C ASN A 22 6.52 35.27 -49.09
N THR A 23 5.71 35.98 -48.31
CA THR A 23 5.88 36.97 -47.22
C THR A 23 4.46 37.26 -46.72
N VAL A 24 4.33 37.47 -45.40
CA VAL A 24 3.41 38.44 -44.75
C VAL A 24 1.89 38.18 -44.85
N ARG A 25 1.23 37.98 -43.70
CA ARG A 25 0.26 38.94 -43.12
C ARG A 25 -0.09 38.60 -41.67
N LYS A 26 0.12 39.59 -40.80
CA LYS A 26 -0.41 39.73 -39.43
C LYS A 26 -1.85 40.25 -39.51
N SER A 27 -2.73 39.85 -38.58
CA SER A 27 -3.84 40.68 -38.09
C SER A 27 -4.58 40.06 -36.88
N HIS A 28 -4.41 40.68 -35.72
CA HIS A 28 -5.49 41.00 -34.75
C HIS A 28 -5.62 42.54 -34.77
N PRO A 29 -6.62 43.22 -34.15
CA PRO A 29 -7.70 42.77 -33.25
C PRO A 29 -9.10 43.37 -33.58
N THR A 30 -10.17 42.98 -32.87
CA THR A 30 -11.31 43.87 -32.57
C THR A 30 -12.26 43.27 -31.51
N GLN A 31 -12.54 44.03 -30.45
CA GLN A 31 -13.81 44.02 -29.69
C GLN A 31 -14.85 44.91 -30.39
N PRO A 32 -16.12 44.92 -29.93
CA PRO A 32 -16.62 46.18 -29.37
C PRO A 32 -17.52 46.08 -28.12
N ASN A 33 -17.25 47.00 -27.20
CA ASN A 33 -18.09 47.90 -26.39
C ASN A 33 -19.52 47.55 -25.88
N ILE A 34 -19.63 47.58 -24.54
CA ILE A 34 -20.42 48.47 -23.65
C ILE A 34 -21.94 48.61 -23.89
N SER A 35 -22.72 48.29 -22.85
CA SER A 35 -23.84 49.11 -22.38
C SER A 35 -23.96 49.00 -20.85
N ILE A 36 -23.96 50.16 -20.22
CA ILE A 36 -24.15 50.42 -18.79
C ILE A 36 -25.65 50.53 -18.56
N ASN A 37 -26.18 49.95 -17.48
CA ASN A 37 -27.37 50.50 -16.83
C ASN A 37 -27.29 50.34 -15.31
N LEU A 38 -27.33 51.48 -14.63
CA LEU A 38 -27.58 51.60 -13.20
C LEU A 38 -29.04 51.21 -12.90
N GLY A 39 -29.26 50.53 -11.77
CA GLY A 39 -30.60 50.19 -11.29
C GLY A 39 -30.55 49.64 -9.87
N VAL A 40 -30.90 50.51 -8.93
CA VAL A 40 -30.88 50.37 -7.47
C VAL A 40 -32.01 49.46 -6.94
N SER A 41 -31.78 48.91 -5.74
CA SER A 41 -32.73 48.41 -4.72
C SER A 41 -33.24 46.97 -4.79
N GLY A 42 -33.11 46.26 -3.66
CA GLY A 42 -33.84 45.01 -3.41
C GLY A 42 -33.24 44.15 -2.30
N ASP A 43 -33.33 44.64 -1.07
CA ASP A 43 -33.02 43.99 0.20
C ASP A 43 -33.56 42.55 0.30
N GLN A 44 -32.74 41.56 0.67
CA GLN A 44 -33.20 40.37 1.39
C GLN A 44 -32.07 39.60 2.09
N ARG A 45 -32.17 39.64 3.42
CA ARG A 45 -31.39 38.96 4.46
C ARG A 45 -31.12 37.48 4.16
N THR A 46 -29.86 37.06 4.28
CA THR A 46 -29.51 35.66 4.55
C THR A 46 -28.73 35.57 5.85
N LYS A 47 -29.22 34.67 6.72
CA LYS A 47 -28.78 34.43 8.10
C LYS A 47 -27.41 33.77 8.11
N GLY A 48 -26.55 34.26 9.01
CA GLY A 48 -25.29 33.61 9.36
C GLY A 48 -25.50 32.27 10.04
N TYR A 49 -24.65 31.31 9.70
CA TYR A 49 -24.45 30.08 10.46
C TYR A 49 -23.14 30.21 11.24
N SER A 50 -23.27 30.36 12.55
CA SER A 50 -22.20 30.22 13.54
C SER A 50 -21.85 28.74 13.68
N GLY A 51 -20.62 28.37 13.35
CA GLY A 51 -20.06 27.05 13.63
C GLY A 51 -19.77 26.91 15.12
N PHE A 52 -20.38 25.90 15.74
CA PHE A 52 -20.12 25.48 17.11
C PHE A 52 -18.78 24.74 17.16
N GLU A 53 -17.84 25.31 17.92
CA GLU A 53 -16.73 24.58 18.52
C GLU A 53 -17.28 23.69 19.63
N GLU A 54 -17.04 22.38 19.53
CA GLU A 54 -17.21 21.48 20.67
C GLU A 54 -15.85 20.86 21.00
N SER A 55 -15.40 21.22 22.20
CA SER A 55 -14.12 20.89 22.80
C SER A 55 -14.16 19.46 23.37
N ILE A 56 -13.18 18.63 22.99
CA ILE A 56 -12.96 17.31 23.59
C ILE A 56 -11.83 17.41 24.62
N PRO A 57 -12.04 17.02 25.89
CA PRO A 57 -11.01 17.12 26.91
C PRO A 57 -9.95 16.02 26.76
N MET A 58 -8.69 16.43 26.88
CA MET A 58 -7.51 15.60 26.97
C MET A 58 -7.51 14.77 28.27
N SER A 59 -7.49 13.44 28.14
CA SER A 59 -6.86 12.56 29.13
C SER A 59 -6.25 11.35 28.41
N GLY A 60 -4.99 11.04 28.75
CA GLY A 60 -4.14 10.18 27.96
C GLY A 60 -4.37 8.68 28.16
N ARG A 61 -4.22 7.93 27.06
CA ARG A 61 -3.49 6.65 26.95
C ARG A 61 -3.55 6.11 25.51
N SER A 62 -2.36 5.94 24.92
CA SER A 62 -1.91 4.99 23.88
C SER A 62 -2.75 4.68 22.61
N SER A 63 -2.36 5.33 21.50
CA SER A 63 -1.80 4.77 20.25
C SER A 63 -2.30 3.49 19.53
N ASP A 64 -3.34 2.78 19.93
CA ASP A 64 -3.63 1.45 19.34
C ASP A 64 -4.76 1.37 18.27
N ILE A 65 -5.14 2.47 17.60
CA ILE A 65 -6.32 2.48 16.70
C ILE A 65 -5.96 2.61 15.19
N LEU A 66 -4.68 2.68 14.81
CA LEU A 66 -4.29 2.89 13.40
C LEU A 66 -3.48 1.74 12.79
N SER A 67 -4.05 0.53 12.81
CA SER A 67 -3.82 -0.52 11.80
C SER A 67 -4.81 -1.66 12.04
N GLY A 68 -5.88 -1.75 11.24
CA GLY A 68 -6.82 -2.87 11.29
C GLY A 68 -6.13 -4.17 10.88
N ASP A 69 -5.68 -4.93 11.88
CA ASP A 69 -5.06 -6.25 11.75
C ASP A 69 -6.18 -7.28 11.53
N ILE A 70 -6.51 -7.56 10.26
CA ILE A 70 -7.66 -8.42 9.87
C ILE A 70 -7.36 -9.91 10.09
N PHE A 71 -6.09 -10.29 10.14
CA PHE A 71 -5.64 -11.69 10.14
C PHE A 71 -4.92 -12.08 11.44
N GLY A 72 -5.05 -11.26 12.49
CA GLY A 72 -4.11 -11.22 13.61
C GLY A 72 -4.69 -11.52 15.01
N VAL A 73 -5.80 -12.24 15.15
CA VAL A 73 -6.28 -12.65 16.49
C VAL A 73 -6.40 -14.16 16.65
N SER A 74 -5.81 -14.66 17.73
CA SER A 74 -6.07 -16.01 18.26
C SER A 74 -7.51 -16.10 18.80
N PRO A 75 -8.16 -17.27 18.75
CA PRO A 75 -9.59 -17.40 19.02
C PRO A 75 -9.95 -16.99 20.45
N ILE A 76 -10.80 -15.96 20.58
CA ILE A 76 -11.37 -15.53 21.86
C ILE A 76 -12.47 -16.53 22.24
N ARG A 77 -12.29 -17.23 23.36
CA ARG A 77 -13.38 -17.95 24.05
C ARG A 77 -13.99 -17.00 25.08
N VAL A 78 -15.26 -16.62 24.92
CA VAL A 78 -16.01 -15.82 25.91
C VAL A 78 -16.96 -16.71 26.72
N PRO A 79 -17.12 -16.51 28.04
CA PRO A 79 -17.92 -17.36 28.92
C PRO A 79 -19.45 -17.17 28.78
N LYS A 80 -20.19 -18.14 29.33
CA LYS A 80 -21.65 -18.32 29.26
C LYS A 80 -22.50 -17.20 29.92
N SER A 81 -23.70 -17.10 29.36
CA SER A 81 -24.87 -16.24 29.62
C SER A 81 -25.33 -16.08 31.08
N GLY A 82 -25.83 -14.87 31.39
CA GLY A 82 -26.76 -14.57 32.47
C GLY A 82 -27.98 -13.77 31.95
N ASN A 83 -29.18 -14.18 32.37
CA ASN A 83 -30.50 -13.68 31.99
C ASN A 83 -30.74 -12.19 32.27
N LEU A 84 -31.58 -11.54 31.45
CA LEU A 84 -32.54 -10.49 31.87
C LEU A 84 -33.75 -10.44 30.92
N ASN A 85 -34.94 -10.46 31.51
CA ASN A 85 -36.26 -10.44 30.86
C ASN A 85 -36.72 -9.01 30.52
N GLY A 86 -37.38 -8.87 29.35
CA GLY A 86 -38.56 -8.02 29.12
C GLY A 86 -38.35 -6.55 28.68
N MET A 87 -38.67 -6.22 27.41
CA MET A 87 -39.88 -5.45 27.01
C MET A 87 -39.88 -4.97 25.54
N HIS A 88 -41.10 -4.98 24.99
CA HIS A 88 -41.65 -4.29 23.82
C HIS A 88 -41.31 -4.72 22.37
N ILE A 89 -42.24 -5.51 21.82
CA ILE A 89 -42.42 -5.80 20.40
C ILE A 89 -43.03 -4.56 19.70
N ARG A 90 -42.25 -3.90 18.84
CA ARG A 90 -42.79 -3.11 17.73
C ARG A 90 -42.64 -3.91 16.44
N LYS A 91 -43.77 -4.28 15.83
CA LYS A 91 -43.82 -4.90 14.49
C LYS A 91 -43.46 -3.87 13.43
N ASN A 92 -42.17 -3.78 13.09
CA ASN A 92 -41.70 -3.29 11.79
C ASN A 92 -41.20 -4.49 11.00
N GLY A 93 -41.48 -4.54 9.69
CA GLY A 93 -41.15 -5.67 8.81
C GLY A 93 -39.71 -6.15 8.99
N LEU A 94 -39.56 -7.47 9.18
CA LEU A 94 -38.33 -8.16 9.51
C LEU A 94 -37.27 -7.98 8.41
N ARG A 95 -36.47 -6.91 8.49
CA ARG A 95 -35.08 -6.97 8.05
C ARG A 95 -34.34 -7.70 9.16
N ASP A 96 -33.99 -8.95 8.93
CA ASP A 96 -33.20 -9.71 9.88
C ASP A 96 -31.92 -8.93 10.20
N ASN A 97 -31.64 -8.70 11.49
CA ASN A 97 -30.58 -7.84 12.00
C ASN A 97 -29.21 -8.55 11.98
N TRP A 98 -28.79 -9.01 10.79
CA TRP A 98 -27.53 -9.73 10.57
C TRP A 98 -26.30 -8.82 10.64
N ASP A 99 -26.51 -7.50 10.58
CA ASP A 99 -25.44 -6.52 10.45
C ASP A 99 -25.29 -5.75 11.76
N ASP A 100 -24.06 -5.38 12.13
CA ASP A 100 -23.83 -4.40 13.20
C ASP A 100 -24.13 -2.97 12.77
N GLU A 101 -24.02 -2.02 13.70
CA GLU A 101 -24.32 -0.61 13.46
C GLU A 101 -23.45 0.01 12.35
N ASP A 102 -22.30 -0.60 12.06
CA ASP A 102 -21.35 -0.17 11.02
C ASP A 102 -21.52 -0.95 9.70
N GLY A 103 -22.53 -1.83 9.60
CA GLY A 103 -22.84 -2.66 8.43
C GLY A 103 -22.02 -3.95 8.31
N TYR A 104 -21.30 -4.37 9.35
CA TYR A 104 -20.52 -5.61 9.31
C TYR A 104 -21.39 -6.81 9.65
N TYR A 105 -21.14 -7.90 8.93
CA TYR A 105 -21.82 -9.16 9.17
C TYR A 105 -21.49 -9.75 10.56
N LYS A 106 -22.53 -9.98 11.37
CA LYS A 106 -22.47 -10.65 12.68
C LYS A 106 -22.45 -12.16 12.49
N TYR A 107 -21.26 -12.72 12.33
CA TYR A 107 -21.09 -14.17 12.18
C TYR A 107 -21.24 -14.93 13.50
N HIS A 108 -21.68 -16.19 13.41
CA HIS A 108 -21.75 -17.12 14.54
C HIS A 108 -20.84 -18.33 14.32
N LEU A 109 -20.13 -18.76 15.36
CA LEU A 109 -19.36 -20.01 15.29
C LEU A 109 -20.31 -21.20 15.03
N GLY A 110 -19.94 -22.05 14.07
CA GLY A 110 -20.77 -23.16 13.61
C GLY A 110 -21.81 -22.80 12.54
N GLU A 111 -22.02 -21.51 12.24
CA GLU A 111 -22.89 -21.08 11.15
C GLU A 111 -22.40 -21.63 9.79
N VAL A 112 -23.32 -22.00 8.90
CA VAL A 112 -23.00 -22.50 7.57
C VAL A 112 -23.34 -21.46 6.51
N LEU A 113 -22.31 -20.80 5.96
CA LEU A 113 -22.43 -19.83 4.88
C LEU A 113 -22.67 -20.53 3.55
N GLY A 114 -23.69 -20.07 2.82
CA GLY A 114 -24.03 -20.58 1.48
C GLY A 114 -24.33 -22.09 1.42
N GLY A 115 -24.70 -22.71 2.54
CA GLY A 115 -24.93 -24.16 2.63
C GLY A 115 -23.68 -25.02 2.38
N ARG A 116 -22.48 -24.43 2.49
CA ARG A 116 -21.21 -25.11 2.19
C ARG A 116 -20.13 -24.87 3.25
N TYR A 117 -19.95 -23.63 3.71
CA TYR A 117 -18.81 -23.28 4.54
C TYR A 117 -19.21 -23.09 6.00
N ARG A 118 -18.78 -24.00 6.89
CA ARG A 118 -19.06 -23.91 8.33
C ARG A 118 -18.00 -23.08 9.03
N ILE A 119 -18.40 -21.97 9.66
CA ILE A 119 -17.47 -21.10 10.39
C ILE A 119 -16.88 -21.83 11.60
N THR A 120 -15.55 -21.84 11.69
CA THR A 120 -14.79 -22.49 12.77
C THR A 120 -14.09 -21.49 13.68
N ALA A 121 -13.67 -20.34 13.15
CA ALA A 121 -13.00 -19.28 13.90
C ALA A 121 -13.17 -17.91 13.23
N GLY A 122 -12.96 -16.83 13.98
CA GLY A 122 -12.80 -15.48 13.43
C GLY A 122 -11.32 -15.08 13.44
N TYR A 123 -10.85 -14.46 12.36
CA TYR A 123 -9.47 -13.98 12.25
C TYR A 123 -9.33 -12.48 12.52
N GLY A 124 -10.42 -11.70 12.41
CA GLY A 124 -10.43 -10.28 12.72
C GLY A 124 -11.52 -9.48 11.97
N LYS A 125 -11.74 -8.25 12.45
CA LYS A 125 -12.57 -7.21 11.81
C LYS A 125 -11.61 -6.15 11.25
N GLY A 126 -11.60 -6.00 9.94
CA GLY A 126 -10.86 -4.94 9.26
C GLY A 126 -11.66 -3.67 9.06
N VAL A 127 -11.11 -2.73 8.29
CA VAL A 127 -11.76 -1.44 8.00
C VAL A 127 -12.99 -1.59 7.09
N PHE A 128 -13.08 -2.67 6.30
CA PHE A 128 -14.13 -2.86 5.29
C PHE A 128 -14.71 -4.27 5.25
N SER A 129 -14.23 -5.19 6.08
CA SER A 129 -14.60 -6.59 6.02
C SER A 129 -14.30 -7.33 7.31
N THR A 130 -15.02 -8.42 7.53
CA THR A 130 -14.69 -9.42 8.54
C THR A 130 -14.08 -10.65 7.87
N VAL A 131 -13.03 -11.22 8.43
CA VAL A 131 -12.46 -12.48 7.92
C VAL A 131 -12.69 -13.60 8.91
N VAL A 132 -13.22 -14.72 8.41
CA VAL A 132 -13.49 -15.93 9.20
C VAL A 132 -12.77 -17.13 8.61
N GLN A 133 -12.39 -18.07 9.46
CA GLN A 133 -12.01 -19.42 9.06
C GLN A 133 -13.29 -20.25 8.91
N ALA A 134 -13.35 -21.06 7.86
CA ALA A 134 -14.45 -22.00 7.68
C ALA A 134 -13.96 -23.36 7.16
N LYS A 135 -14.67 -24.41 7.57
CA LYS A 135 -14.53 -25.75 6.98
C LYS A 135 -15.45 -25.87 5.77
N ASP A 136 -14.91 -26.28 4.63
CA ASP A 136 -15.70 -26.59 3.44
C ASP A 136 -16.34 -27.98 3.58
N LEU A 137 -17.66 -28.02 3.76
CA LEU A 137 -18.44 -29.25 3.94
C LEU A 137 -18.62 -30.03 2.63
N LYS A 138 -18.26 -29.45 1.48
CA LYS A 138 -18.36 -30.06 0.16
C LYS A 138 -17.01 -30.16 -0.55
N ALA A 139 -15.90 -30.02 0.19
CA ALA A 139 -14.56 -30.17 -0.37
C ALA A 139 -14.39 -31.57 -0.98
N GLY A 140 -13.96 -31.63 -2.25
CA GLY A 140 -13.51 -32.86 -2.88
C GLY A 140 -12.14 -33.28 -2.35
N LYS A 141 -11.66 -34.45 -2.79
CA LYS A 141 -10.38 -35.03 -2.36
C LYS A 141 -9.15 -34.11 -2.58
N ASN A 142 -9.24 -33.20 -3.55
CA ASN A 142 -8.16 -32.28 -3.93
C ASN A 142 -8.43 -30.83 -3.50
N ASP A 143 -9.59 -30.55 -2.88
CA ASP A 143 -9.94 -29.21 -2.42
C ASP A 143 -9.44 -28.99 -0.99
N PRO A 144 -9.11 -27.75 -0.61
CA PRO A 144 -8.74 -27.45 0.76
C PRO A 144 -9.94 -27.67 1.70
N GLU A 145 -9.74 -28.45 2.77
CA GLU A 145 -10.78 -28.64 3.80
C GLU A 145 -11.07 -27.34 4.57
N GLU A 146 -10.06 -26.47 4.71
CA GLU A 146 -10.16 -25.20 5.43
C GLU A 146 -9.93 -24.02 4.47
N VAL A 147 -10.79 -23.02 4.59
CA VAL A 147 -10.76 -21.80 3.78
C VAL A 147 -10.82 -20.57 4.67
N ALA A 148 -10.32 -19.45 4.16
CA ALA A 148 -10.54 -18.14 4.73
C ALA A 148 -11.64 -17.42 3.91
N ILE A 149 -12.64 -16.86 4.59
CA ILE A 149 -13.74 -16.15 3.94
C ILE A 149 -13.71 -14.68 4.38
N LYS A 150 -13.45 -13.79 3.42
CA LYS A 150 -13.54 -12.34 3.60
C LYS A 150 -14.96 -11.89 3.29
N ILE A 151 -15.70 -11.50 4.32
CA ILE A 151 -17.08 -11.03 4.25
C ILE A 151 -17.04 -9.50 4.19
N ILE A 152 -17.32 -8.94 3.02
CA ILE A 152 -17.30 -7.49 2.81
C ILE A 152 -18.52 -6.86 3.47
N CYS A 153 -18.30 -5.79 4.21
CA CYS A 153 -19.35 -5.02 4.88
C CYS A 153 -20.44 -4.57 3.90
N ASN A 154 -21.70 -4.75 4.31
CA ASN A 154 -22.88 -4.29 3.58
C ASN A 154 -23.24 -2.91 4.15
N ASP A 155 -22.67 -1.88 3.53
CA ASP A 155 -23.08 -0.50 3.78
C ASP A 155 -23.87 -0.07 2.54
N ASP A 156 -24.98 0.66 2.73
CA ASP A 156 -25.91 1.14 1.69
C ASP A 156 -25.22 1.99 0.59
N THR A 157 -23.92 2.27 0.75
CA THR A 157 -23.08 2.88 -0.28
C THR A 157 -22.65 1.88 -1.36
N LYS A 158 -23.13 2.12 -2.60
CA LYS A 158 -22.73 1.40 -3.84
C LYS A 158 -21.21 1.24 -4.02
N GLU A 159 -20.39 2.03 -3.34
CA GLU A 159 -18.93 2.04 -3.45
C GLU A 159 -18.25 0.81 -2.79
N ARG A 160 -18.74 0.30 -1.65
CA ARG A 160 -18.12 -0.88 -1.01
C ARG A 160 -18.38 -2.16 -1.80
N TYR A 161 -19.60 -2.33 -2.31
CA TYR A 161 -19.94 -3.42 -3.22
C TYR A 161 -19.08 -3.41 -4.50
N LYS A 162 -18.87 -2.23 -5.10
CA LYS A 162 -17.94 -2.07 -6.23
C LYS A 162 -16.49 -2.41 -5.83
N SER A 163 -16.07 -2.07 -4.62
CA SER A 163 -14.74 -2.43 -4.10
C SER A 163 -14.57 -3.95 -3.99
N GLY A 164 -15.52 -4.66 -3.40
CA GLY A 164 -15.49 -6.13 -3.29
C GLY A 164 -15.47 -6.82 -4.66
N LYS A 165 -16.22 -6.32 -5.64
CA LYS A 165 -16.16 -6.82 -7.03
C LYS A 165 -14.82 -6.56 -7.71
N ARG A 166 -14.23 -5.37 -7.50
CA ARG A 166 -12.89 -5.05 -8.02
C ARG A 166 -11.85 -6.00 -7.42
N GLU A 167 -11.88 -6.21 -6.12
CA GLU A 167 -10.97 -7.15 -5.44
C GLU A 167 -11.11 -8.58 -5.97
N ALA A 168 -12.35 -9.08 -6.12
CA ALA A 168 -12.60 -10.40 -6.71
C ALA A 168 -12.02 -10.53 -8.13
N SER A 169 -12.21 -9.51 -8.98
CA SER A 169 -11.70 -9.49 -10.35
C SER A 169 -10.15 -9.50 -10.40
N VAL A 170 -9.51 -8.74 -9.51
CA VAL A 170 -8.05 -8.73 -9.36
C VAL A 170 -7.55 -10.12 -8.93
N LEU A 171 -8.16 -10.70 -7.90
CA LEU A 171 -7.82 -12.01 -7.37
C LEU A 171 -7.99 -13.14 -8.39
N GLU A 172 -9.07 -13.11 -9.17
CA GLU A 172 -9.32 -14.05 -10.26
C GLU A 172 -8.25 -13.91 -11.37
N LYS A 173 -7.93 -12.68 -11.78
CA LYS A 173 -6.88 -12.42 -12.77
C LYS A 173 -5.53 -12.96 -12.33
N LEU A 174 -5.14 -12.72 -11.07
CA LEU A 174 -3.89 -13.24 -10.50
C LEU A 174 -3.89 -14.77 -10.48
N SER A 175 -4.95 -15.37 -9.94
CA SER A 175 -5.05 -16.83 -9.79
C SER A 175 -5.03 -17.56 -11.15
N ASN A 176 -5.65 -16.98 -12.18
CA ASN A 176 -5.66 -17.52 -13.54
C ASN A 176 -4.31 -17.43 -14.23
N ALA A 177 -3.53 -16.40 -13.94
CA ALA A 177 -2.18 -16.21 -14.47
C ALA A 177 -1.09 -16.97 -13.68
N ASP A 178 -1.45 -17.64 -12.59
CA ASP A 178 -0.56 -18.49 -11.78
C ASP A 178 -1.17 -19.86 -11.44
N ARG A 179 -1.43 -20.69 -12.45
CA ARG A 179 -2.09 -22.00 -12.25
C ARG A 179 -1.29 -22.98 -11.38
N GLU A 180 0.03 -22.82 -11.32
CA GLU A 180 0.93 -23.69 -10.54
C GLU A 180 1.18 -23.20 -9.10
N ASP A 181 0.60 -22.05 -8.74
CA ASP A 181 0.70 -21.46 -7.41
C ASP A 181 2.14 -21.15 -6.94
N ARG A 182 2.97 -20.63 -7.87
CA ARG A 182 4.41 -20.37 -7.65
C ARG A 182 4.74 -18.89 -7.49
N ARG A 183 3.74 -18.01 -7.50
CA ARG A 183 3.94 -16.56 -7.54
C ARG A 183 3.56 -15.84 -6.24
N HIS A 184 3.28 -16.58 -5.17
CA HIS A 184 3.17 -16.03 -3.81
C HIS A 184 2.09 -14.93 -3.64
N CYS A 185 1.00 -14.98 -4.40
CA CYS A 185 -0.23 -14.24 -4.11
C CYS A 185 -1.28 -15.21 -3.58
N VAL A 186 -2.13 -14.77 -2.65
CA VAL A 186 -3.17 -15.62 -2.07
C VAL A 186 -4.09 -16.20 -3.15
N ARG A 187 -4.38 -17.50 -3.06
CA ARG A 187 -5.24 -18.22 -3.99
C ARG A 187 -6.71 -17.87 -3.76
N PHE A 188 -7.34 -17.42 -4.82
CA PHE A 188 -8.78 -17.25 -4.89
C PHE A 188 -9.46 -18.55 -5.28
N ILE A 189 -10.45 -18.96 -4.50
CA ILE A 189 -11.21 -20.20 -4.71
C ILE A 189 -12.52 -19.89 -5.39
N SER A 190 -13.32 -18.99 -4.80
CA SER A 190 -14.63 -18.58 -5.34
C SER A 190 -15.13 -17.32 -4.65
N SER A 191 -16.23 -16.76 -5.16
CA SER A 191 -16.99 -15.74 -4.46
C SER A 191 -18.48 -16.06 -4.50
N PHE A 192 -19.21 -15.64 -3.47
CA PHE A 192 -20.66 -15.78 -3.40
C PHE A 192 -21.27 -14.59 -2.66
N MET A 193 -22.59 -14.43 -2.78
CA MET A 193 -23.35 -13.48 -1.96
C MET A 193 -24.02 -14.23 -0.82
N TYR A 194 -23.96 -13.69 0.40
CA TYR A 194 -24.66 -14.24 1.54
C TYR A 194 -25.23 -13.12 2.40
N ARG A 195 -26.56 -13.09 2.55
CA ARG A 195 -27.28 -12.03 3.28
C ARG A 195 -26.83 -10.63 2.87
N ASP A 196 -26.80 -10.39 1.56
CA ASP A 196 -26.35 -9.13 0.93
C ASP A 196 -24.87 -8.74 1.13
N HIS A 197 -24.06 -9.58 1.77
CA HIS A 197 -22.61 -9.42 1.81
C HIS A 197 -21.91 -10.16 0.66
N PRO A 198 -21.03 -9.49 -0.09
CA PRO A 198 -20.05 -10.16 -0.93
C PRO A 198 -19.06 -10.96 -0.07
N CYS A 199 -18.92 -12.24 -0.37
CA CYS A 199 -17.97 -13.14 0.30
C CYS A 199 -16.91 -13.61 -0.68
N LEU A 200 -15.63 -13.43 -0.33
CA LEU A 200 -14.49 -13.94 -1.09
C LEU A 200 -13.90 -15.15 -0.35
N VAL A 201 -13.84 -16.29 -1.03
CA VAL A 201 -13.29 -17.54 -0.51
C VAL A 201 -11.84 -17.67 -0.98
N LEU A 202 -10.93 -17.76 -0.04
CA LEU A 202 -9.49 -17.80 -0.23
C LEU A 202 -8.91 -19.06 0.40
N GLU A 203 -7.71 -19.46 -0.03
CA GLU A 203 -6.92 -20.44 0.73
C GLU A 203 -6.74 -19.98 2.19
N SER A 204 -6.77 -20.93 3.12
CA SER A 204 -6.49 -20.65 4.53
C SER A 204 -4.97 -20.65 4.77
N LEU A 205 -4.47 -19.61 5.43
CA LEU A 205 -3.09 -19.48 5.89
C LEU A 205 -3.08 -19.27 7.40
N HIS A 206 -1.90 -19.41 8.02
CA HIS A 206 -1.81 -19.53 9.46
C HIS A 206 -1.80 -18.17 10.19
N MET A 207 -0.94 -17.24 9.76
CA MET A 207 -0.80 -15.92 10.38
C MET A 207 -0.11 -14.92 9.45
N ASN A 208 -0.21 -13.63 9.77
CA ASN A 208 0.53 -12.58 9.09
C ASN A 208 1.95 -12.38 9.64
N LEU A 209 2.81 -11.69 8.88
CA LEU A 209 4.19 -11.42 9.29
C LEU A 209 4.29 -10.45 10.48
N ARG A 210 3.28 -9.60 10.70
CA ARG A 210 3.19 -8.74 11.89
C ARG A 210 3.18 -9.60 13.16
N GLU A 211 2.34 -10.63 13.21
CA GLU A 211 2.29 -11.58 14.31
C GLU A 211 3.59 -12.38 14.44
N VAL A 212 4.16 -12.83 13.33
CA VAL A 212 5.43 -13.55 13.34
C VAL A 212 6.50 -12.72 14.04
N ILE A 213 6.70 -11.46 13.65
CA ILE A 213 7.67 -10.56 14.27
C ILE A 213 7.38 -10.38 15.77
N LYS A 214 6.10 -10.14 16.15
CA LYS A 214 5.69 -10.01 17.56
C LYS A 214 6.08 -11.23 18.40
N LYS A 215 5.98 -12.45 17.85
CA LYS A 215 6.33 -13.70 18.55
C LYS A 215 7.83 -13.89 18.81
N PHE A 216 8.71 -13.28 18.02
CA PHE A 216 10.15 -13.28 18.31
C PHE A 216 10.50 -12.31 19.45
N GLY A 217 9.65 -11.32 19.69
CA GLY A 217 9.82 -10.31 20.73
C GLY A 217 10.20 -8.94 20.16
N ARG A 218 10.10 -7.92 21.01
CA ARG A 218 10.28 -6.52 20.62
C ARG A 218 11.70 -6.27 20.13
N ASP A 219 11.83 -5.63 18.96
CA ASP A 219 13.11 -5.19 18.38
C ASP A 219 14.13 -6.31 18.10
N ILE A 220 13.66 -7.56 17.95
CA ILE A 220 14.51 -8.73 17.67
C ILE A 220 14.57 -9.03 16.17
N GLY A 221 13.40 -9.10 15.50
CA GLY A 221 13.32 -9.46 14.09
C GLY A 221 13.68 -10.92 13.81
N LEU A 222 13.99 -11.21 12.54
CA LEU A 222 14.25 -12.54 11.99
C LEU A 222 15.69 -12.67 11.52
N LYS A 223 16.25 -13.89 11.58
CA LYS A 223 17.54 -14.24 10.99
C LYS A 223 17.58 -13.90 9.49
N LEU A 224 18.73 -13.45 8.96
CA LEU A 224 18.84 -13.06 7.55
C LEU A 224 18.51 -14.19 6.57
N THR A 225 18.70 -15.45 6.95
CA THR A 225 18.34 -16.59 6.11
C THR A 225 16.83 -16.66 5.86
N ALA A 226 16.02 -16.37 6.87
CA ALA A 226 14.57 -16.27 6.76
C ALA A 226 14.18 -15.01 5.99
N VAL A 227 14.79 -13.85 6.30
CA VAL A 227 14.55 -12.59 5.57
C VAL A 227 14.84 -12.77 4.08
N ARG A 228 15.98 -13.37 3.71
CA ARG A 228 16.34 -13.69 2.31
C ARG A 228 15.30 -14.56 1.63
N THR A 229 14.82 -15.58 2.33
CA THR A 229 13.79 -16.49 1.81
C THR A 229 12.50 -15.72 1.51
N TYR A 230 12.04 -14.90 2.46
CA TYR A 230 10.87 -14.05 2.28
C TYR A 230 11.06 -12.96 1.23
N SER A 231 12.24 -12.36 1.12
CA SER A 231 12.56 -11.40 0.05
C SER A 231 12.38 -12.02 -1.33
N LYS A 232 12.89 -13.23 -1.55
CA LYS A 232 12.75 -13.94 -2.83
C LYS A 232 11.27 -14.18 -3.18
N GLN A 233 10.49 -14.61 -2.20
CA GLN A 233 9.05 -14.86 -2.37
C GLN A 233 8.27 -13.57 -2.65
N LEU A 234 8.55 -12.49 -1.92
CA LEU A 234 7.94 -11.17 -2.17
C LEU A 234 8.30 -10.62 -3.54
N PHE A 235 9.55 -10.74 -3.99
CA PHE A 235 9.93 -10.30 -5.34
C PHE A 235 9.29 -11.15 -6.44
N ASN A 236 9.05 -12.44 -6.22
CA ASN A 236 8.25 -13.25 -7.12
C ASN A 236 6.78 -12.78 -7.19
N ALA A 237 6.20 -12.40 -6.05
CA ALA A 237 4.88 -11.77 -6.02
C ALA A 237 4.87 -10.45 -6.80
N LEU A 238 5.81 -9.54 -6.55
CA LEU A 238 5.90 -8.28 -7.31
C LEU A 238 6.09 -8.51 -8.82
N LYS A 239 6.85 -9.55 -9.21
CA LYS A 239 7.04 -9.92 -10.62
C LYS A 239 5.71 -10.31 -11.24
N HIS A 240 4.91 -11.08 -10.50
CA HIS A 240 3.58 -11.49 -10.95
C HIS A 240 2.61 -10.33 -11.07
N LEU A 241 2.55 -9.45 -10.07
CA LEU A 241 1.74 -8.24 -10.12
C LEU A 241 2.09 -7.39 -11.34
N LYS A 242 3.39 -7.22 -11.61
CA LYS A 242 3.88 -6.52 -12.80
C LYS A 242 3.44 -7.18 -14.11
N CYS A 243 3.57 -8.50 -14.24
CA CYS A 243 3.10 -9.23 -15.42
C CYS A 243 1.58 -9.11 -15.62
N CYS A 244 0.82 -8.92 -14.54
CA CYS A 244 -0.63 -8.75 -14.60
C CYS A 244 -1.06 -7.28 -14.62
N SER A 245 -0.13 -6.32 -14.69
CA SER A 245 -0.39 -4.87 -14.64
C SER A 245 -1.23 -4.46 -13.42
N ILE A 246 -0.90 -5.00 -12.24
CA ILE A 246 -1.56 -4.70 -10.97
C ILE A 246 -0.57 -4.00 -10.02
N LEU A 247 -1.06 -2.97 -9.34
CA LEU A 247 -0.42 -2.34 -8.19
C LEU A 247 -1.12 -2.83 -6.93
N HIS A 248 -0.37 -3.30 -5.92
CA HIS A 248 -0.97 -3.75 -4.66
C HIS A 248 -1.43 -2.58 -3.80
N CYS A 249 -0.59 -1.54 -3.71
CA CYS A 249 -0.88 -0.28 -3.01
C CYS A 249 -1.11 -0.37 -1.50
N ASP A 250 -1.02 -1.55 -0.87
CA ASP A 250 -1.01 -1.66 0.60
C ASP A 250 -0.13 -2.80 1.15
N ILE A 251 1.09 -2.94 0.63
CA ILE A 251 2.04 -3.96 1.11
C ILE A 251 2.57 -3.57 2.49
N LYS A 252 2.32 -4.42 3.49
CA LYS A 252 2.77 -4.30 4.87
C LYS A 252 2.79 -5.69 5.54
N PRO A 253 3.49 -5.89 6.67
CA PRO A 253 3.56 -7.21 7.33
C PRO A 253 2.18 -7.81 7.67
N ASP A 254 1.18 -6.96 7.92
CA ASP A 254 -0.19 -7.34 8.23
C ASP A 254 -0.92 -8.00 7.03
N ASN A 255 -0.49 -7.67 5.81
CA ASN A 255 -1.04 -8.17 4.53
C ASN A 255 -0.13 -9.22 3.87
N ILE A 256 0.82 -9.79 4.62
CA ILE A 256 1.69 -10.87 4.14
C ILE A 256 1.49 -12.06 5.08
N LEU A 257 0.86 -13.10 4.58
CA LEU A 257 0.51 -14.30 5.33
C LEU A 257 1.56 -15.38 5.15
N VAL A 258 1.73 -16.23 6.17
CA VAL A 258 2.61 -17.40 6.15
C VAL A 258 1.84 -18.68 6.44
N ASN A 259 2.34 -19.80 5.92
CA ASN A 259 1.83 -21.13 6.25
C ASN A 259 2.27 -21.57 7.67
N GLY A 260 1.75 -22.71 8.16
CA GLY A 260 2.03 -23.20 9.51
C GLY A 260 3.53 -23.38 9.82
N SER A 261 4.29 -23.91 8.85
CA SER A 261 5.75 -24.10 8.93
C SER A 261 6.56 -22.80 8.77
N LYS A 262 5.93 -21.69 8.38
CA LYS A 262 6.58 -20.38 8.12
C LYS A 262 7.67 -20.46 7.05
N SER A 263 7.57 -21.43 6.14
CA SER A 263 8.51 -21.59 5.02
C SER A 263 8.00 -20.90 3.76
N LEU A 264 6.70 -20.64 3.68
CA LEU A 264 6.04 -20.02 2.53
C LEU A 264 5.22 -18.84 2.99
N LEU A 265 5.33 -17.73 2.24
CA LEU A 265 4.48 -16.56 2.34
C LEU A 265 3.58 -16.41 1.11
N LYS A 266 2.46 -15.71 1.32
CA LYS A 266 1.55 -15.21 0.28
C LYS A 266 1.22 -13.75 0.59
N LEU A 267 1.27 -12.91 -0.43
CA LEU A 267 0.72 -11.56 -0.39
C LEU A 267 -0.82 -11.63 -0.49
N CYS A 268 -1.52 -10.93 0.41
CA CYS A 268 -2.98 -10.93 0.49
C CYS A 268 -3.54 -9.50 0.59
N ASP A 269 -4.87 -9.39 0.63
CA ASP A 269 -5.63 -8.14 0.73
C ASP A 269 -5.44 -7.18 -0.46
N PHE A 270 -6.16 -7.49 -1.55
CA PHE A 270 -6.14 -6.71 -2.78
C PHE A 270 -7.24 -5.63 -2.82
N GLY A 271 -7.83 -5.29 -1.67
CA GLY A 271 -8.91 -4.30 -1.58
C GLY A 271 -8.49 -2.88 -1.97
N SER A 272 -7.19 -2.57 -1.92
CA SER A 272 -6.61 -1.29 -2.35
C SER A 272 -5.95 -1.35 -3.73
N ALA A 273 -6.00 -2.50 -4.41
CA ALA A 273 -5.24 -2.72 -5.62
C ALA A 273 -5.77 -1.88 -6.80
N LEU A 274 -4.85 -1.42 -7.64
CA LEU A 274 -5.13 -0.60 -8.83
C LEU A 274 -4.54 -1.26 -10.08
N SER A 275 -5.04 -0.87 -11.25
CA SER A 275 -4.37 -1.21 -12.51
C SER A 275 -3.15 -0.32 -12.70
N ALA A 276 -2.07 -0.88 -13.24
CA ALA A 276 -0.90 -0.10 -13.60
C ALA A 276 -1.22 0.92 -14.71
N GLY A 277 -0.42 1.98 -14.80
CA GLY A 277 -0.62 3.08 -15.74
C GLY A 277 -1.10 4.36 -15.07
N ARG A 278 -1.93 5.14 -15.77
CA ARG A 278 -2.39 6.45 -15.28
C ARG A 278 -3.47 6.26 -14.22
N ASN A 279 -3.13 6.60 -12.98
CA ASN A 279 -4.03 6.59 -11.84
C ASN A 279 -4.19 8.00 -11.26
N ASP A 280 -5.28 8.22 -10.52
CA ASP A 280 -5.51 9.48 -9.83
C ASP A 280 -4.44 9.74 -8.75
N ILE A 281 -4.01 10.99 -8.67
CA ILE A 281 -3.00 11.41 -7.70
C ILE A 281 -3.68 11.66 -6.35
N THR A 282 -3.26 10.94 -5.33
CA THR A 282 -3.77 11.10 -3.95
C THR A 282 -2.64 10.91 -2.93
N PRO A 283 -2.52 11.77 -1.91
CA PRO A 283 -1.42 11.72 -0.96
C PRO A 283 -1.60 10.66 0.15
N VAL A 284 -2.72 9.93 0.12
CA VAL A 284 -3.10 8.96 1.18
C VAL A 284 -3.16 7.50 0.71
N LEU A 285 -2.75 7.20 -0.53
CA LEU A 285 -2.57 5.82 -0.99
C LEU A 285 -1.46 5.13 -0.18
N VAL A 286 -1.58 3.82 0.07
CA VAL A 286 -0.67 3.02 0.91
C VAL A 286 -0.73 3.37 2.39
N SER A 287 -0.68 2.38 3.28
CA SER A 287 -0.48 2.58 4.72
C SER A 287 0.76 3.44 4.98
N ARG A 288 0.60 4.49 5.81
CA ARG A 288 1.55 5.61 5.95
C ARG A 288 3.01 5.19 6.10
N PHE A 289 3.32 4.24 6.99
CA PHE A 289 4.71 3.84 7.29
C PHE A 289 5.41 3.09 6.13
N TYR A 290 4.65 2.63 5.14
CA TYR A 290 5.13 1.90 3.95
C TYR A 290 4.98 2.74 2.67
N ARG A 291 4.53 3.99 2.80
CA ARG A 291 4.20 4.88 1.69
C ARG A 291 5.45 5.44 1.03
N ALA A 292 5.53 5.31 -0.28
CA ALA A 292 6.63 5.83 -1.09
C ALA A 292 6.58 7.37 -1.20
N PRO A 293 7.73 8.06 -1.36
CA PRO A 293 7.77 9.52 -1.45
C PRO A 293 6.99 10.08 -2.63
N GLU A 294 6.94 9.38 -3.76
CA GLU A 294 6.18 9.81 -4.94
C GLU A 294 4.68 9.94 -4.69
N ILE A 295 4.13 9.13 -3.79
CA ILE A 295 2.72 9.24 -3.38
C ILE A 295 2.51 10.51 -2.56
N ILE A 296 3.37 10.76 -1.58
CA ILE A 296 3.25 11.92 -0.69
C ILE A 296 3.43 13.23 -1.46
N LEU A 297 4.40 13.27 -2.39
CA LEU A 297 4.69 14.45 -3.21
C LEU A 297 3.69 14.66 -4.35
N GLY A 298 2.80 13.70 -4.62
CA GLY A 298 1.82 13.79 -5.71
C GLY A 298 2.46 13.70 -7.09
N LEU A 299 3.38 12.74 -7.27
CA LEU A 299 4.00 12.41 -8.55
C LEU A 299 3.23 11.27 -9.23
N PRO A 300 3.37 11.10 -10.56
CA PRO A 300 2.98 9.86 -11.22
C PRO A 300 3.65 8.65 -10.56
N TYR A 301 2.88 7.59 -10.35
CA TYR A 301 3.34 6.38 -9.67
C TYR A 301 2.94 5.13 -10.46
N ASP A 302 3.68 4.05 -10.22
CA ASP A 302 3.50 2.75 -10.85
C ASP A 302 4.11 1.67 -9.91
N HIS A 303 4.44 0.48 -10.41
CA HIS A 303 4.99 -0.66 -9.66
C HIS A 303 6.16 -0.35 -8.72
N ALA A 304 6.89 0.76 -8.94
CA ALA A 304 7.98 1.18 -8.05
C ALA A 304 7.50 1.47 -6.61
N LEU A 305 6.23 1.86 -6.41
CA LEU A 305 5.66 2.12 -5.08
C LEU A 305 5.64 0.84 -4.23
N ASP A 306 5.25 -0.30 -4.81
CA ASP A 306 5.18 -1.58 -4.11
C ASP A 306 6.58 -2.09 -3.76
N MET A 307 7.59 -1.79 -4.60
CA MET A 307 9.00 -2.08 -4.29
C MET A 307 9.47 -1.32 -3.04
N TRP A 308 9.07 -0.06 -2.88
CA TRP A 308 9.38 0.71 -1.67
C TRP A 308 8.76 0.08 -0.42
N SER A 309 7.48 -0.27 -0.50
CA SER A 309 6.76 -0.91 0.61
C SER A 309 7.37 -2.27 1.00
N VAL A 310 7.81 -3.07 0.02
CA VAL A 310 8.58 -4.30 0.29
C VAL A 310 9.90 -3.97 1.00
N GLY A 311 10.64 -2.95 0.58
CA GLY A 311 11.85 -2.50 1.30
C GLY A 311 11.60 -2.22 2.78
N CYS A 312 10.52 -1.49 3.09
CA CYS A 312 10.11 -1.23 4.47
C CYS A 312 9.79 -2.53 5.23
N CYS A 313 9.06 -3.46 4.61
CA CYS A 313 8.77 -4.77 5.22
C CYS A 313 10.04 -5.58 5.49
N LEU A 314 11.00 -5.60 4.55
CA LEU A 314 12.25 -6.34 4.72
C LEU A 314 13.10 -5.79 5.86
N PHE A 315 13.22 -4.46 5.95
CA PHE A 315 13.89 -3.81 7.09
C PHE A 315 13.24 -4.22 8.41
N GLU A 316 11.91 -4.17 8.46
CA GLU A 316 11.14 -4.49 9.67
C GLU A 316 11.21 -5.97 10.04
N LEU A 317 11.22 -6.87 9.06
CA LEU A 317 11.43 -8.29 9.30
C LEU A 317 12.79 -8.57 9.93
N TYR A 318 13.85 -7.91 9.49
CA TYR A 318 15.19 -8.12 10.05
C TYR A 318 15.37 -7.44 11.42
N THR A 319 14.85 -6.22 11.61
CA THR A 319 15.13 -5.41 12.80
C THR A 319 14.05 -5.48 13.88
N GLY A 320 12.86 -5.98 13.54
CA GLY A 320 11.67 -5.87 14.38
C GLY A 320 11.11 -4.44 14.50
N LYS A 321 11.64 -3.48 13.74
CA LYS A 321 11.33 -2.05 13.86
C LYS A 321 10.73 -1.49 12.57
N ILE A 322 9.74 -0.61 12.73
CA ILE A 322 9.23 0.20 11.62
C ILE A 322 10.32 1.18 11.17
N LEU A 323 10.66 1.18 9.87
CA LEU A 323 11.71 2.03 9.32
C LEU A 323 11.35 3.52 9.37
N PHE A 324 10.12 3.85 8.99
CA PHE A 324 9.62 5.22 8.89
C PHE A 324 8.35 5.43 9.75
N PRO A 325 8.49 5.61 11.08
CA PRO A 325 7.35 5.81 11.97
C PRO A 325 6.89 7.29 11.98
N GLY A 326 6.64 7.87 10.80
CA GLY A 326 6.22 9.27 10.67
C GLY A 326 4.75 9.48 11.03
N GLY A 327 4.46 10.40 11.97
CA GLY A 327 3.07 10.71 12.37
C GLY A 327 2.24 11.36 11.26
N THR A 328 2.89 12.14 10.41
CA THR A 328 2.29 12.86 9.28
C THR A 328 3.02 12.57 7.96
N ASN A 329 2.43 12.95 6.83
CA ASN A 329 3.11 12.91 5.53
C ASN A 329 4.39 13.76 5.50
N ASN A 330 4.38 14.92 6.16
CA ASN A 330 5.58 15.76 6.31
C ASN A 330 6.65 15.02 7.14
N GLY A 331 6.26 14.40 8.26
CA GLY A 331 7.16 13.58 9.08
C GLY A 331 7.76 12.38 8.31
N MET A 332 6.98 11.74 7.43
CA MET A 332 7.49 10.68 6.54
C MET A 332 8.56 11.20 5.58
N LEU A 333 8.32 12.33 4.89
CA LEU A 333 9.32 12.93 4.00
C LEU A 333 10.58 13.34 4.76
N TRP A 334 10.43 13.82 5.99
CA TRP A 334 11.58 14.11 6.85
C TRP A 334 12.43 12.85 7.09
N LEU A 335 11.80 11.73 7.43
CA LEU A 335 12.48 10.45 7.65
C LEU A 335 13.11 9.89 6.37
N HIS A 336 12.48 10.08 5.21
CA HIS A 336 13.06 9.72 3.91
C HIS A 336 14.35 10.50 3.65
N MET A 337 14.37 11.81 3.94
CA MET A 337 15.57 12.63 3.78
C MET A 337 16.63 12.34 4.84
N GLU A 338 16.24 11.98 6.07
CA GLU A 338 17.20 11.52 7.08
C GLU A 338 17.97 10.29 6.58
N LEU A 339 17.26 9.37 5.90
CA LEU A 339 17.84 8.15 5.38
C LEU A 339 18.72 8.39 4.15
N LYS A 340 18.25 9.17 3.16
CA LYS A 340 18.82 9.23 1.81
C LYS A 340 19.36 10.59 1.39
N GLY A 341 19.23 11.62 2.22
CA GLY A 341 19.54 13.00 1.87
C GLY A 341 18.41 13.70 1.13
N PRO A 342 18.66 14.92 0.60
CA PRO A 342 17.61 15.76 0.02
C PRO A 342 17.02 15.16 -1.27
N PHE A 343 15.73 15.44 -1.51
CA PHE A 343 15.08 15.07 -2.76
C PHE A 343 15.70 15.83 -3.96
N PRO A 344 15.83 15.19 -5.14
CA PRO A 344 16.25 15.90 -6.34
C PRO A 344 15.28 17.04 -6.67
N LYS A 345 15.80 18.27 -6.87
CA LYS A 345 14.94 19.44 -7.23
C LYS A 345 14.08 19.19 -8.47
N LYS A 346 14.57 18.41 -9.44
CA LYS A 346 13.79 18.02 -10.63
C LYS A 346 12.56 17.17 -10.29
N MET A 347 12.64 16.35 -9.25
CA MET A 347 11.52 15.54 -8.75
C MET A 347 10.50 16.44 -8.04
N LEU A 348 10.96 17.31 -7.15
CA LEU A 348 10.08 18.22 -6.40
C LEU A 348 9.24 19.13 -7.30
N ARG A 349 9.82 19.68 -8.38
CA ARG A 349 9.09 20.54 -9.33
C ARG A 349 7.93 19.85 -10.06
N LYS A 350 7.91 18.52 -10.10
CA LYS A 350 6.84 17.74 -10.76
C LYS A 350 5.72 17.34 -9.80
N GLY A 351 5.92 17.48 -8.49
CA GLY A 351 4.98 16.98 -7.48
C GLY A 351 3.80 17.92 -7.28
N ALA A 352 2.59 17.39 -7.39
CA ALA A 352 1.34 18.15 -7.18
C ALA A 352 1.17 18.67 -5.74
N PHE A 353 1.82 18.00 -4.77
CA PHE A 353 1.70 18.34 -3.34
C PHE A 353 3.01 18.87 -2.75
N THR A 354 4.00 19.19 -3.58
CA THR A 354 5.31 19.69 -3.12
C THR A 354 5.18 20.94 -2.24
N SER A 355 4.30 21.88 -2.61
CA SER A 355 4.10 23.13 -1.85
C SER A 355 3.53 22.93 -0.44
N GLN A 356 2.99 21.74 -0.12
CA GLN A 356 2.54 21.40 1.23
C GLN A 356 3.69 20.99 2.16
N HIS A 357 4.91 20.85 1.62
CA HIS A 357 6.07 20.29 2.32
C HIS A 357 7.37 21.07 2.08
N PHE A 358 7.43 21.85 1.00
CA PHE A 358 8.59 22.64 0.61
C PHE A 358 8.18 24.06 0.27
N ASP A 359 9.04 25.02 0.58
CA ASP A 359 8.88 26.44 0.20
C ASP A 359 9.16 26.68 -1.30
N HIS A 360 9.06 27.93 -1.73
CA HIS A 360 9.32 28.33 -3.11
C HIS A 360 10.77 28.11 -3.59
N GLU A 361 11.75 28.07 -2.69
CA GLU A 361 13.15 27.71 -2.99
C GLU A 361 13.39 26.19 -3.04
N LEU A 362 12.35 25.40 -2.75
CA LEU A 362 12.40 23.95 -2.58
C LEU A 362 13.20 23.51 -1.35
N ASN A 363 13.21 24.32 -0.29
CA ASN A 363 13.67 23.88 1.02
C ASN A 363 12.53 23.21 1.77
N PHE A 364 12.84 22.14 2.47
CA PHE A 364 11.84 21.43 3.27
C PHE A 364 11.44 22.27 4.47
N HIS A 365 10.15 22.52 4.65
CA HIS A 365 9.63 23.09 5.90
C HIS A 365 8.99 21.98 6.74
N VAL A 366 9.36 21.91 8.01
CA VAL A 366 8.76 20.95 8.94
C VAL A 366 7.40 21.50 9.35
N THR A 367 6.34 20.71 9.20
CA THR A 367 4.99 21.04 9.67
C THR A 367 4.47 20.06 10.72
N ASP A 368 5.20 18.96 10.95
CA ASP A 368 4.89 18.00 12.00
C ASP A 368 5.25 18.59 13.38
N GLU A 369 4.23 18.88 14.20
CA GLU A 369 4.39 19.46 15.55
C GLU A 369 5.34 18.64 16.44
N ASN A 370 5.25 17.30 16.38
CA ASN A 370 6.13 16.44 17.17
C ASN A 370 7.61 16.62 16.76
N LEU A 371 7.85 16.85 15.46
CA LEU A 371 9.18 17.09 14.95
C LEU A 371 9.66 18.52 15.26
N MET A 372 8.79 19.52 15.16
CA MET A 372 9.06 20.91 15.59
C MET A 372 9.53 20.94 17.05
N MET A 373 8.78 20.30 17.94
CA MET A 373 9.10 20.23 19.37
C MET A 373 10.40 19.49 19.65
N LYS A 374 10.68 18.41 18.91
CA LYS A 374 11.95 17.66 19.00
C LYS A 374 13.14 18.40 18.40
N LYS A 375 12.90 19.39 17.52
CA LYS A 375 13.92 20.12 16.77
C LYS A 375 13.66 21.62 16.84
N ALA A 376 13.85 22.21 18.01
CA ALA A 376 13.87 23.66 18.20
C ALA A 376 15.06 24.39 17.52
N VAL A 377 15.66 23.82 16.45
CA VAL A 377 16.85 24.37 15.79
C VAL A 377 16.68 24.25 14.27
N ASN A 378 16.03 25.26 13.68
CA ASN A 378 16.01 25.53 12.24
C ASN A 378 17.42 25.74 11.60
N LYS A 379 18.50 25.63 12.39
CA LYS A 379 19.90 25.81 11.98
C LYS A 379 20.59 24.55 11.43
N LEU A 380 19.92 23.39 11.42
CA LEU A 380 20.51 22.11 10.97
C LEU A 380 20.01 21.62 9.59
N LEU A 381 19.13 22.36 8.91
CA LEU A 381 18.58 21.96 7.62
C LEU A 381 19.61 21.87 6.48
N MET A 382 20.78 22.49 6.63
CA MET A 382 21.79 22.60 5.56
C MET A 382 22.88 21.52 5.54
N ASN A 383 22.97 20.64 6.54
CA ASN A 383 24.07 19.65 6.66
C ASN A 383 23.58 18.18 6.79
N PHE A 384 22.60 17.76 5.99
CA PHE A 384 22.21 16.34 5.95
C PHE A 384 23.29 15.49 5.27
N LYS A 385 24.19 14.91 6.06
CA LYS A 385 24.92 13.72 5.62
C LYS A 385 23.95 12.54 5.68
N SER A 386 23.64 11.97 4.51
CA SER A 386 22.85 10.73 4.39
C SER A 386 23.45 9.66 5.29
N LYS A 387 22.68 9.17 6.27
CA LYS A 387 23.14 8.10 7.17
C LYS A 387 23.13 6.73 6.46
N GLY A 388 22.33 6.60 5.39
CA GLY A 388 22.08 5.32 4.73
C GLY A 388 21.22 4.38 5.59
N VAL A 389 20.67 3.35 4.96
CA VAL A 389 19.97 2.28 5.67
C VAL A 389 20.92 1.45 6.52
N GLY A 390 22.19 1.33 6.09
CA GLY A 390 23.20 0.56 6.79
C GLY A 390 23.45 1.00 8.24
N SER A 391 23.22 2.28 8.59
CA SER A 391 23.37 2.80 9.95
C SER A 391 22.21 2.45 10.88
N LYS A 392 21.03 2.13 10.32
CA LYS A 392 19.85 1.72 11.09
C LYS A 392 19.80 0.19 11.30
N ILE A 393 20.77 -0.54 10.75
CA ILE A 393 20.82 -2.00 10.75
C ILE A 393 22.09 -2.45 11.51
N SER A 394 21.88 -3.04 12.69
CA SER A 394 22.94 -3.65 13.49
C SER A 394 23.11 -5.14 13.16
N SER A 395 24.32 -5.67 13.39
CA SER A 395 24.56 -7.12 13.33
C SER A 395 24.12 -7.76 14.63
N PHE A 396 23.52 -8.95 14.55
CA PHE A 396 23.31 -9.81 15.71
C PHE A 396 24.53 -10.74 15.91
N PRO A 397 24.75 -11.27 17.13
CA PRO A 397 25.78 -12.28 17.37
C PRO A 397 25.57 -13.52 16.50
N GLY A 398 26.62 -13.96 15.80
CA GLY A 398 26.56 -15.13 14.90
C GLY A 398 25.90 -14.87 13.55
N GLU A 399 25.56 -13.63 13.21
CA GLU A 399 25.03 -13.27 11.89
C GLU A 399 26.14 -13.25 10.84
N ASP A 400 25.83 -13.72 9.62
CA ASP A 400 26.76 -13.67 8.49
C ASP A 400 26.94 -12.22 8.01
N LEU A 401 28.12 -11.64 8.29
CA LEU A 401 28.47 -10.28 7.93
C LEU A 401 28.46 -10.01 6.43
N LYS A 402 28.79 -11.02 5.60
CA LYS A 402 28.76 -10.90 4.14
C LYS A 402 27.32 -10.86 3.65
N LEU A 403 26.46 -11.73 4.19
CA LEU A 403 25.03 -11.70 3.90
C LEU A 403 24.38 -10.39 4.37
N LEU A 404 24.77 -9.90 5.54
CA LEU A 404 24.31 -8.62 6.09
C LEU A 404 24.71 -7.43 5.21
N SER A 405 25.95 -7.42 4.71
CA SER A 405 26.42 -6.39 3.77
C SER A 405 25.58 -6.39 2.49
N ARG A 406 25.30 -7.58 1.93
CA ARG A 406 24.43 -7.74 0.75
C ARG A 406 22.99 -7.30 1.02
N PHE A 407 22.48 -7.54 2.24
CA PHE A 407 21.16 -7.09 2.65
C PHE A 407 21.07 -5.56 2.72
N LYS A 408 22.08 -4.92 3.31
CA LYS A 408 22.19 -3.45 3.36
C LYS A 408 22.23 -2.87 1.95
N ASP A 409 23.05 -3.42 1.07
CA ASP A 409 23.16 -3.00 -0.34
C ASP A 409 21.83 -3.16 -1.11
N LEU A 410 21.10 -4.26 -0.90
CA LEU A 410 19.77 -4.45 -1.47
C LEU A 410 18.82 -3.31 -1.05
N LEU A 411 18.75 -3.02 0.25
CA LEU A 411 17.88 -1.96 0.78
C LEU A 411 18.31 -0.57 0.30
N GLU A 412 19.62 -0.30 0.17
CA GLU A 412 20.12 0.97 -0.37
C GLU A 412 19.61 1.25 -1.79
N LYS A 413 19.52 0.21 -2.64
CA LYS A 413 19.01 0.28 -4.01
C LYS A 413 17.48 0.35 -4.08
N ILE A 414 16.78 -0.21 -3.09
CA ILE A 414 15.32 -0.09 -2.96
C ILE A 414 14.93 1.31 -2.50
N PHE A 415 15.65 1.91 -1.55
CA PHE A 415 15.34 3.25 -1.03
C PHE A 415 15.92 4.39 -1.87
N VAL A 416 15.96 4.23 -3.19
CA VAL A 416 16.22 5.36 -4.09
C VAL A 416 14.94 6.21 -4.17
N LEU A 417 15.06 7.50 -3.84
CA LEU A 417 13.93 8.43 -3.75
C LEU A 417 13.21 8.58 -5.10
N ASP A 418 13.97 8.70 -6.18
CA ASP A 418 13.47 8.76 -7.55
C ASP A 418 12.98 7.37 -8.01
N PRO A 419 11.66 7.17 -8.20
CA PRO A 419 11.11 5.86 -8.53
C PRO A 419 11.61 5.31 -9.88
N GLU A 420 11.99 6.16 -10.84
CA GLU A 420 12.52 5.73 -12.14
C GLU A 420 13.91 5.10 -12.03
N LYS A 421 14.66 5.43 -10.96
CA LYS A 421 16.01 4.90 -10.69
C LYS A 421 16.02 3.82 -9.62
N ARG A 422 14.84 3.51 -9.06
CA ARG A 422 14.68 2.52 -8.01
C ARG A 422 14.92 1.12 -8.56
N LEU A 423 15.49 0.25 -7.72
CA LEU A 423 15.72 -1.15 -8.05
C LEU A 423 14.46 -1.80 -8.63
N THR A 424 14.56 -2.34 -9.84
CA THR A 424 13.45 -3.07 -10.45
C THR A 424 13.34 -4.49 -9.89
N VAL A 425 12.15 -5.11 -10.01
CA VAL A 425 11.94 -6.49 -9.56
C VAL A 425 12.91 -7.49 -10.21
N SER A 426 13.20 -7.31 -11.50
CA SER A 426 14.15 -8.20 -12.21
C SER A 426 15.56 -8.07 -11.65
N GLN A 427 16.00 -6.85 -11.34
CA GLN A 427 17.31 -6.60 -10.71
C GLN A 427 17.34 -7.11 -9.26
N ALA A 428 16.23 -6.99 -8.52
CA ALA A 428 16.12 -7.49 -7.16
C ALA A 428 16.25 -9.03 -7.08
N LEU A 429 15.61 -9.76 -8.01
CA LEU A 429 15.74 -11.22 -8.10
C LEU A 429 17.15 -11.68 -8.49
N GLY A 430 17.90 -10.87 -9.24
CA GLY A 430 19.31 -11.09 -9.57
C GLY A 430 20.31 -10.54 -8.54
N HIS A 431 19.83 -10.00 -7.42
CA HIS A 431 20.71 -9.38 -6.43
C HIS A 431 21.53 -10.44 -5.66
N PRO A 432 22.82 -10.20 -5.34
CA PRO A 432 23.67 -11.11 -4.56
C PRO A 432 23.08 -11.58 -3.21
N PHE A 433 22.26 -10.73 -2.59
CA PHE A 433 21.52 -11.11 -1.38
C PHE A 433 20.55 -12.27 -1.64
N ILE A 434 19.89 -12.27 -2.81
CA ILE A 434 18.87 -13.25 -3.20
C ILE A 434 19.49 -14.49 -3.84
N THR A 435 20.47 -14.32 -4.74
CA THR A 435 21.12 -15.42 -5.45
C THR A 435 22.09 -16.19 -4.55
N GLY A 436 22.68 -15.53 -3.55
CA GLY A 436 23.73 -16.11 -2.71
C GLY A 436 25.13 -16.02 -3.33
N GLU A 437 25.24 -15.59 -4.59
CA GLU A 437 26.48 -15.42 -5.33
C GLU A 437 27.30 -14.24 -4.83
#